data_AF-A0A060CD68-F1
#
_entry.id   AF-A0A060CD68-F1
#
_cell.length_a   1.000
_cell.length_b   1.000
_cell.length_c   1.000
_cell.angle_alpha   90.00
_cell.angle_beta   90.00
_cell.angle_gamma   90.00
#
_symmetry.space_group_name_H-M   'P 1'
#
loop_
_entity.id
_entity.type
_entity.pdbx_description
1 polymer ?
#
loop_
_entity_poly.entity_id
_entity_poly.type
_entity_poly.pdbx_seq_one_letter_code
_entity_poly.pdbx_strand_id
1 'polypeptide(L)'
;KSATNNTTWAKVQGNWDEWQRLEWKFKLPAGFQPTTSFCHIHQLKAQDGPYHGSPLITITPRSDKDGSHKRIQIIHSVDGASTGKGKIVDNIPLADFEDQWVQVQEEMHYTHHGYYSCKITRVSDGKVLIDFKDDNIDMWRKGSSYIRNKYGIYRSLAGGKLDQTPVGQSP
;
A
#
# COMPACT_ATOMS: atom_id res chain seq x y z
N LYS A 1 3.11 14.21 -10.96
CA LYS A 1 2.18 14.42 -9.82
C LYS A 1 0.83 14.69 -10.44
N SER A 2 -0.18 13.85 -10.22
CA SER A 2 -1.52 14.16 -10.73
C SER A 2 -2.01 15.39 -9.96
N ALA A 3 -1.92 16.54 -10.61
CA ALA A 3 -2.45 17.82 -10.14
C ALA A 3 -3.53 18.17 -11.15
N THR A 4 -4.79 17.90 -10.78
CA THR A 4 -5.94 18.26 -11.60
C THR A 4 -7.07 18.71 -10.67
N ASN A 5 -7.83 19.68 -11.15
CA ASN A 5 -8.88 20.48 -10.49
C ASN A 5 -9.69 19.74 -9.40
N ASN A 6 -9.71 20.31 -8.18
CA ASN A 6 -10.02 19.68 -6.88
C ASN A 6 -11.52 19.47 -6.56
N THR A 7 -12.46 19.87 -7.43
CA THR A 7 -13.90 19.82 -7.07
C THR A 7 -14.62 18.53 -7.50
N THR A 8 -14.19 17.88 -8.58
CA THR A 8 -14.82 16.64 -9.08
C THR A 8 -14.26 15.37 -8.41
N TRP A 9 -12.99 15.39 -8.01
CA TRP A 9 -12.30 14.20 -7.48
C TRP A 9 -12.44 14.02 -5.96
N ALA A 10 -12.91 15.04 -5.21
CA ALA A 10 -13.21 14.88 -3.79
C ALA A 10 -14.17 13.70 -3.52
N LYS A 11 -15.05 13.39 -4.49
CA LYS A 11 -16.02 12.30 -4.41
C LYS A 11 -15.43 10.89 -4.53
N VAL A 12 -14.17 10.74 -4.96
CA VAL A 12 -13.52 9.42 -5.09
C VAL A 12 -12.39 9.22 -4.08
N GLN A 13 -12.19 10.19 -3.18
CA GLN A 13 -11.24 10.08 -2.07
C GLN A 13 -11.95 9.53 -0.83
N GLY A 14 -11.17 9.13 0.17
CA GLY A 14 -11.70 8.81 1.48
C GLY A 14 -12.03 10.06 2.27
N ASN A 15 -13.31 10.44 2.35
CA ASN A 15 -13.76 11.53 3.20
C ASN A 15 -14.15 11.01 4.59
N TRP A 16 -14.16 11.91 5.57
CA TRP A 16 -14.48 11.57 6.96
C TRP A 16 -15.86 10.90 7.06
N ASP A 17 -15.94 9.82 7.83
CA ASP A 17 -17.14 9.01 8.07
C ASP A 17 -17.77 8.38 6.82
N GLU A 18 -17.06 8.36 5.69
CA GLU A 18 -17.50 7.65 4.50
C GLU A 18 -16.93 6.23 4.45
N TRP A 19 -17.70 5.34 3.83
CA TRP A 19 -17.26 4.02 3.42
C TRP A 19 -16.73 4.08 1.99
N GLN A 20 -15.60 3.42 1.75
CA GLN A 20 -15.03 3.31 0.41
C GLN A 20 -14.59 1.88 0.14
N ARG A 21 -14.88 1.40 -1.06
CA ARG A 21 -14.33 0.16 -1.61
C ARG A 21 -13.45 0.47 -2.82
N LEU A 22 -12.26 -0.10 -2.83
CA LEU A 22 -11.31 0.00 -3.94
C LEU A 22 -11.03 -1.39 -4.51
N GLU A 23 -11.10 -1.50 -5.83
CA GLU A 23 -10.78 -2.73 -6.54
C GLU A 23 -9.81 -2.43 -7.67
N TRP A 24 -8.66 -3.08 -7.63
CA TRP A 24 -7.57 -2.84 -8.57
C TRP A 24 -6.69 -4.08 -8.72
N LYS A 25 -5.89 -4.11 -9.78
CA LYS A 25 -4.97 -5.22 -10.06
C LYS A 25 -3.55 -4.72 -10.17
N PHE A 26 -2.60 -5.56 -9.80
CA PHE A 26 -1.19 -5.34 -10.12
C PHE A 26 -0.49 -6.65 -10.47
N LYS A 27 0.71 -6.51 -11.04
CA LYS A 27 1.64 -7.59 -11.31
C LYS A 27 3.05 -7.10 -11.00
N LEU A 28 3.82 -7.90 -10.27
CA LEU A 28 5.25 -7.68 -10.09
C LEU A 28 6.01 -8.57 -11.07
N PRO A 29 7.06 -8.08 -11.76
CA PRO A 29 7.85 -8.92 -12.65
C PRO A 29 8.56 -10.04 -11.88
N ALA A 30 8.87 -11.14 -12.55
CA ALA A 30 9.71 -12.20 -12.01
C ALA A 30 11.04 -11.61 -11.50
N GLY A 31 11.46 -12.01 -10.30
CA GLY A 31 12.72 -11.55 -9.72
C GLY A 31 12.70 -10.12 -9.18
N PHE A 32 11.52 -9.52 -8.96
CA PHE A 32 11.40 -8.18 -8.37
C PHE A 32 12.30 -8.03 -7.12
N GLN A 33 13.04 -6.92 -7.06
CA GLN A 33 14.03 -6.68 -6.01
C GLN A 33 13.57 -5.54 -5.09
N PRO A 34 12.84 -5.85 -3.99
CA PRO A 34 12.62 -4.88 -2.93
C PRO A 34 13.91 -4.70 -2.11
N THR A 35 13.92 -3.69 -1.24
CA THR A 35 15.03 -3.41 -0.31
C THR A 35 14.53 -3.30 1.12
N THR A 36 15.46 -3.04 2.05
CA THR A 36 15.16 -2.68 3.44
C THR A 36 14.52 -1.29 3.57
N SER A 37 14.57 -0.47 2.52
CA SER A 37 13.92 0.85 2.44
C SER A 37 12.56 0.75 1.75
N PHE A 38 11.75 1.81 1.86
CA PHE A 38 10.38 1.76 1.40
C PHE A 38 10.28 1.46 -0.10
N CYS A 39 9.34 0.60 -0.47
CA CYS A 39 8.95 0.28 -1.83
C CYS A 39 7.44 0.06 -1.84
N HIS A 40 6.67 1.14 -1.80
CA HIS A 40 5.21 1.06 -1.71
C HIS A 40 4.62 0.83 -3.10
N ILE A 41 3.71 -0.13 -3.24
CA ILE A 41 2.94 -0.37 -4.47
C ILE A 41 1.53 0.25 -4.40
N HIS A 42 1.06 0.50 -3.17
CA HIS A 42 -0.16 1.22 -2.87
C HIS A 42 0.00 2.03 -1.60
N GLN A 43 -0.70 3.17 -1.53
CA GLN A 43 -0.76 4.01 -0.34
C GLN A 43 -2.17 4.59 -0.19
N LEU A 44 -2.73 4.52 1.02
CA LEU A 44 -3.75 5.45 1.48
C LEU A 44 -3.03 6.59 2.19
N LYS A 45 -3.16 7.84 1.73
CA LYS A 45 -2.35 8.95 2.22
C LYS A 45 -3.15 10.24 2.33
N ALA A 46 -3.13 10.84 3.52
CA ALA A 46 -3.68 12.17 3.76
C ALA A 46 -3.25 13.19 2.69
N GLN A 47 -4.18 14.05 2.30
CA GLN A 47 -3.92 15.13 1.36
C GLN A 47 -3.01 16.20 1.98
N ASP A 48 -3.33 16.58 3.20
CA ASP A 48 -2.92 17.78 3.93
C ASP A 48 -2.98 17.53 5.46
N GLY A 49 -2.71 18.57 6.25
CA GLY A 49 -2.63 18.50 7.71
C GLY A 49 -1.20 18.25 8.23
N PRO A 50 -0.95 18.45 9.54
CA PRO A 50 0.40 18.50 10.11
C PRO A 50 1.23 17.21 9.93
N TYR A 51 0.56 16.05 9.76
CA TYR A 51 1.23 14.76 9.63
C TYR A 51 1.03 14.11 8.25
N HIS A 52 0.72 14.89 7.20
CA HIS A 52 0.46 14.37 5.85
C HIS A 52 1.68 13.70 5.16
N GLY A 53 2.86 13.77 5.77
CA GLY A 53 4.11 13.22 5.24
C GLY A 53 4.03 11.70 5.06
N SER A 54 3.48 11.02 6.07
CA SER A 54 3.38 9.55 6.13
C SER A 54 2.03 9.05 5.58
N PRO A 55 1.98 7.87 4.93
CA PRO A 55 0.73 7.21 4.59
C PRO A 55 -0.02 6.70 5.83
N LEU A 56 -1.32 6.42 5.67
CA LEU A 56 -2.15 5.69 6.62
C LEU A 56 -1.96 4.19 6.46
N ILE A 57 -2.12 3.71 5.24
CA ILE A 57 -1.90 2.32 4.86
C ILE A 57 -0.88 2.29 3.73
N THR A 58 -0.01 1.28 3.75
CA THR A 58 0.83 0.94 2.60
C THR A 58 0.81 -0.55 2.35
N ILE A 59 0.78 -0.94 1.07
CA ILE A 59 1.15 -2.29 0.63
C ILE A 59 2.59 -2.20 0.10
N THR A 60 3.48 -2.99 0.69
CA THR A 60 4.93 -2.78 0.57
C THR A 60 5.69 -4.10 0.44
N PRO A 61 6.26 -4.40 -0.74
CA PRO A 61 7.38 -5.33 -0.86
C PRO A 61 8.59 -4.92 -0.01
N ARG A 62 9.19 -5.87 0.71
CA ARG A 62 10.42 -5.72 1.50
C ARG A 62 11.36 -6.90 1.28
N SER A 63 12.63 -6.70 1.57
CA SER A 63 13.63 -7.75 1.76
C SER A 63 14.48 -7.40 2.98
N ASP A 64 15.22 -8.39 3.45
CA ASP A 64 16.26 -8.17 4.45
C ASP A 64 17.52 -7.59 3.80
N LYS A 65 18.51 -7.18 4.61
CA LYS A 65 19.67 -6.41 4.14
C LYS A 65 20.51 -7.14 3.08
N ASP A 66 20.54 -8.46 3.14
CA ASP A 66 21.22 -9.34 2.19
C ASP A 66 20.39 -9.68 0.94
N GLY A 67 19.18 -9.13 0.81
CA GLY A 67 18.25 -9.39 -0.29
C GLY A 67 17.40 -10.65 -0.10
N SER A 68 17.56 -11.37 1.00
CA SER A 68 16.75 -12.54 1.35
C SER A 68 15.39 -12.14 1.93
N HIS A 69 14.56 -13.14 2.23
CA HIS A 69 13.26 -12.98 2.89
C HIS A 69 12.37 -11.91 2.23
N LYS A 70 12.26 -11.99 0.90
CA LYS A 70 11.39 -11.11 0.13
C LYS A 70 9.93 -11.36 0.51
N ARG A 71 9.23 -10.31 0.91
CA ARG A 71 7.86 -10.42 1.45
C ARG A 71 6.99 -9.21 1.13
N ILE A 72 5.69 -9.39 1.18
CA ILE A 72 4.69 -8.32 1.19
C ILE A 72 4.33 -7.99 2.64
N GLN A 73 4.24 -6.69 2.92
CA GLN A 73 3.71 -6.13 4.16
C GLN A 73 2.53 -5.21 3.89
N ILE A 74 1.57 -5.20 4.82
CA ILE A 74 0.62 -4.11 4.97
C ILE A 74 0.95 -3.38 6.27
N ILE A 75 1.22 -2.08 6.17
CA ILE A 75 1.68 -1.26 7.30
C ILE A 75 0.67 -0.15 7.55
N HIS A 76 0.24 -0.03 8.79
CA HIS A 76 -0.66 1.00 9.30
C HIS A 76 0.08 2.05 10.15
N SER A 77 -0.09 3.32 9.79
CA SER A 77 0.42 4.47 10.53
C SER A 77 -0.54 5.66 10.53
N VAL A 78 -0.95 6.13 11.68
CA VAL A 78 -1.71 7.38 11.88
C VAL A 78 -0.71 8.53 12.01
N ASP A 79 -0.81 9.46 12.97
CA ASP A 79 -0.09 10.76 13.14
C ASP A 79 1.47 10.80 13.14
N GLY A 80 2.12 10.04 12.26
CA GLY A 80 3.56 9.89 12.12
C GLY A 80 3.89 8.49 11.62
N ALA A 81 5.11 8.26 11.09
CA ALA A 81 5.49 6.95 10.54
C ALA A 81 5.49 5.82 11.59
N SER A 82 5.56 6.15 12.88
CA SER A 82 5.69 5.22 14.00
C SER A 82 4.49 5.24 14.96
N THR A 83 3.44 5.98 14.63
CA THR A 83 2.22 6.07 15.42
C THR A 83 1.15 5.26 14.70
N GLY A 84 0.62 4.19 15.29
CA GLY A 84 -0.34 3.30 14.64
C GLY A 84 -0.12 1.86 15.05
N LYS A 85 -0.70 0.92 14.30
CA LYS A 85 -0.59 -0.53 14.59
C LYS A 85 0.68 -1.16 14.01
N GLY A 86 1.45 -0.43 13.20
CA GLY A 86 2.67 -0.95 12.57
C GLY A 86 2.33 -1.95 11.48
N LYS A 87 3.05 -3.08 11.41
CA LYS A 87 2.81 -4.11 10.40
C LYS A 87 1.58 -4.93 10.79
N ILE A 88 0.46 -4.68 10.12
CA ILE A 88 -0.80 -5.41 10.33
C ILE A 88 -0.85 -6.70 9.50
N VAL A 89 -0.06 -6.77 8.42
CA VAL A 89 0.27 -7.99 7.68
C VAL A 89 1.78 -7.99 7.43
N ASP A 90 2.45 -9.12 7.67
CA ASP A 90 3.89 -9.31 7.41
C ASP A 90 4.17 -10.75 6.95
N ASN A 91 5.38 -10.99 6.44
CA ASN A 91 5.91 -12.30 6.08
C ASN A 91 5.10 -13.08 5.03
N ILE A 92 4.29 -12.40 4.20
CA ILE A 92 3.67 -13.04 3.05
C ILE A 92 4.73 -13.18 1.95
N PRO A 93 5.07 -14.40 1.49
CA PRO A 93 6.16 -14.59 0.54
C PRO A 93 5.96 -13.79 -0.75
N LEU A 94 6.95 -12.98 -1.15
CA LEU A 94 6.85 -12.20 -2.39
C LEU A 94 6.74 -13.11 -3.63
N ALA A 95 7.35 -14.29 -3.56
CA ALA A 95 7.33 -15.28 -4.63
C ALA A 95 5.90 -15.69 -5.06
N ASP A 96 4.90 -15.60 -4.17
CA ASP A 96 3.51 -15.88 -4.53
C ASP A 96 2.88 -14.82 -5.46
N PHE A 97 3.49 -13.62 -5.54
CA PHE A 97 3.05 -12.47 -6.33
C PHE A 97 3.87 -12.25 -7.61
N GLU A 98 5.11 -12.77 -7.66
CA GLU A 98 6.00 -12.57 -8.80
C GLU A 98 5.48 -13.24 -10.07
N ASP A 99 5.49 -12.49 -11.17
CA ASP A 99 4.94 -12.88 -12.48
C ASP A 99 3.43 -13.22 -12.48
N GLN A 100 2.71 -12.90 -11.41
CA GLN A 100 1.27 -13.17 -11.28
C GLN A 100 0.46 -11.87 -11.32
N TRP A 101 -0.66 -11.88 -12.06
CA TRP A 101 -1.70 -10.88 -11.83
C TRP A 101 -2.44 -11.21 -10.55
N VAL A 102 -2.60 -10.22 -9.68
CA VAL A 102 -3.40 -10.32 -8.45
C VAL A 102 -4.49 -9.25 -8.43
N GLN A 103 -5.67 -9.61 -7.92
CA GLN A 103 -6.78 -8.72 -7.63
C GLN A 103 -6.70 -8.29 -6.17
N VAL A 104 -6.73 -6.99 -5.93
CA VAL A 104 -6.82 -6.37 -4.61
C VAL A 104 -8.24 -5.86 -4.42
N GLN A 105 -8.83 -6.14 -3.28
CA GLN A 105 -10.08 -5.58 -2.80
C GLN A 105 -9.84 -4.99 -1.42
N GLU A 106 -9.97 -3.68 -1.30
CA GLU A 106 -9.84 -2.95 -0.03
C GLU A 106 -11.16 -2.29 0.31
N GLU A 107 -11.51 -2.29 1.59
CA GLU A 107 -12.68 -1.59 2.11
C GLU A 107 -12.28 -0.81 3.37
N MET A 108 -12.74 0.43 3.44
CA MET A 108 -12.37 1.39 4.48
C MET A 108 -13.62 2.06 5.03
N HIS A 109 -13.64 2.29 6.35
CA HIS A 109 -14.48 3.32 6.98
C HIS A 109 -13.59 4.37 7.61
N TYR A 110 -13.67 5.60 7.11
CA TYR A 110 -12.71 6.65 7.42
C TYR A 110 -13.06 7.43 8.69
N THR A 111 -12.82 6.81 9.84
CA THR A 111 -12.95 7.44 11.16
C THR A 111 -11.77 7.07 12.07
N HIS A 112 -11.71 7.66 13.28
CA HIS A 112 -10.72 7.28 14.29
C HIS A 112 -10.95 5.89 14.92
N HIS A 113 -12.18 5.39 14.84
CA HIS A 113 -12.56 4.03 15.21
C HIS A 113 -13.15 3.34 13.98
N GLY A 114 -12.36 3.36 12.90
CA GLY A 114 -12.79 2.94 11.58
C GLY A 114 -12.59 1.45 11.34
N TYR A 115 -12.69 1.11 10.07
CA TYR A 115 -12.58 -0.24 9.55
C TYR A 115 -11.56 -0.27 8.41
N TYR A 116 -10.79 -1.36 8.33
CA TYR A 116 -9.98 -1.67 7.16
C TYR A 116 -10.02 -3.17 6.87
N SER A 117 -10.26 -3.51 5.61
CA SER A 117 -10.01 -4.85 5.10
C SER A 117 -9.18 -4.81 3.82
N CYS A 118 -8.40 -5.86 3.61
CA CYS A 118 -7.64 -6.08 2.40
C CYS A 118 -7.66 -7.56 2.05
N LYS A 119 -8.24 -7.88 0.89
CA LYS A 119 -8.19 -9.20 0.29
C LYS A 119 -7.39 -9.14 -1.00
N ILE A 120 -6.38 -9.99 -1.12
CA ILE A 120 -5.60 -10.13 -2.34
C ILE A 120 -5.70 -11.56 -2.85
N THR A 121 -6.17 -11.72 -4.09
CA THR A 121 -6.40 -13.02 -4.72
C THR A 121 -5.61 -13.12 -6.02
N ARG A 122 -4.87 -14.21 -6.20
CA ARG A 122 -4.18 -14.50 -7.45
C ARG A 122 -5.20 -14.86 -8.54
N VAL A 123 -5.08 -14.21 -9.69
CA VAL A 123 -6.09 -14.30 -10.76
C VAL A 123 -6.04 -15.66 -11.48
N SER A 124 -4.87 -16.27 -11.59
CA SER A 124 -4.67 -17.50 -12.37
C SER A 124 -5.33 -18.74 -11.77
N ASP A 125 -5.39 -18.84 -10.44
CA ASP A 125 -5.88 -20.03 -9.73
C ASP A 125 -6.85 -19.71 -8.58
N GLY A 126 -7.18 -18.44 -8.37
CA GLY A 126 -8.05 -18.02 -7.28
C GLY A 126 -7.44 -18.16 -5.88
N LYS A 127 -6.12 -18.42 -5.76
CA LYS A 127 -5.46 -18.54 -4.45
C LYS A 127 -5.55 -17.21 -3.71
N VAL A 128 -6.13 -17.23 -2.51
CA VAL A 128 -6.13 -16.08 -1.60
C VAL A 128 -4.74 -15.94 -0.99
N LEU A 129 -4.07 -14.83 -1.28
CA LEU A 129 -2.71 -14.54 -0.80
C LEU A 129 -2.74 -13.74 0.50
N ILE A 130 -3.73 -12.86 0.66
CA ILE A 130 -4.00 -12.07 1.86
C ILE A 130 -5.52 -12.02 2.07
N ASP A 131 -5.96 -12.23 3.30
CA ASP A 131 -7.33 -11.99 3.76
C ASP A 131 -7.24 -11.37 5.16
N PHE A 132 -7.19 -10.05 5.22
CA PHE A 132 -7.02 -9.28 6.45
C PHE A 132 -8.22 -8.37 6.69
N LYS A 133 -8.59 -8.23 7.97
CA LYS A 133 -9.66 -7.33 8.42
C LYS A 133 -9.38 -6.83 9.83
N ASP A 134 -9.70 -5.56 10.08
CA ASP A 134 -9.67 -4.91 11.39
C ASP A 134 -10.89 -3.98 11.54
N ASP A 135 -11.74 -4.28 12.53
CA ASP A 135 -12.99 -3.55 12.80
C ASP A 135 -12.80 -2.33 13.72
N ASN A 136 -11.58 -2.05 14.17
CA ASN A 136 -11.30 -0.90 15.02
C ASN A 136 -9.87 -0.39 14.77
N ILE A 137 -9.71 0.34 13.68
CA ILE A 137 -8.45 0.88 13.21
C ILE A 137 -8.64 2.35 12.82
N ASP A 138 -7.73 3.21 13.26
CA ASP A 138 -7.80 4.63 12.94
C ASP A 138 -7.45 4.86 11.47
N MET A 139 -8.46 5.14 10.67
CA MET A 139 -8.33 5.37 9.24
C MET A 139 -8.33 6.85 8.89
N TRP A 140 -8.13 7.73 9.88
CA TRP A 140 -8.13 9.18 9.65
C TRP A 140 -6.83 9.85 10.05
N ARG A 141 -6.54 10.96 9.38
CA ARG A 141 -5.42 11.83 9.71
C ARG A 141 -5.93 13.09 10.34
N LYS A 142 -5.49 13.39 11.57
CA LYS A 142 -5.90 14.62 12.24
C LYS A 142 -5.56 15.85 11.37
N GLY A 143 -6.59 16.65 11.10
CA GLY A 143 -6.47 17.88 10.31
C GLY A 143 -6.32 17.68 8.81
N SER A 144 -6.54 16.47 8.27
CA SER A 144 -6.64 16.28 6.83
C SER A 144 -8.06 16.53 6.32
N SER A 145 -8.17 17.04 5.10
CA SER A 145 -9.41 17.19 4.34
C SER A 145 -9.94 15.86 3.81
N TYR A 146 -9.05 14.98 3.33
CA TYR A 146 -9.40 13.65 2.80
C TYR A 146 -8.17 12.75 2.67
N ILE A 147 -8.41 11.45 2.57
CA ILE A 147 -7.41 10.41 2.33
C ILE A 147 -7.36 10.06 0.84
N ARG A 148 -6.19 10.17 0.24
CA ARG A 148 -5.96 9.79 -1.15
C ARG A 148 -5.63 8.33 -1.31
N ASN A 149 -6.21 7.70 -2.32
CA ASN A 149 -5.73 6.44 -2.86
C ASN A 149 -4.61 6.69 -3.89
N LYS A 150 -3.45 6.06 -3.70
CA LYS A 150 -2.30 6.17 -4.62
C LYS A 150 -1.88 4.79 -5.08
N TYR A 151 -1.72 4.65 -6.39
CA TYR A 151 -1.28 3.41 -7.02
C TYR A 151 0.06 3.59 -7.73
N GLY A 152 0.84 2.53 -7.78
CA GLY A 152 2.12 2.48 -8.47
C GLY A 152 3.30 2.42 -7.50
N ILE A 153 4.49 2.23 -8.07
CA ILE A 153 5.71 1.99 -7.32
C ILE A 153 6.30 3.31 -6.85
N TYR A 154 6.27 3.55 -5.53
CA TYR A 154 7.01 4.61 -4.87
C TYR A 154 8.11 3.99 -4.00
N ARG A 155 9.35 4.05 -4.50
CA ARG A 155 10.49 3.37 -3.90
C ARG A 155 11.61 4.33 -3.54
N SER A 156 12.28 4.05 -2.44
CA SER A 156 13.58 4.61 -2.13
C SER A 156 14.65 3.95 -3.02
N LEU A 157 15.59 4.76 -3.48
CA LEU A 157 16.83 4.27 -4.07
C LEU A 157 17.95 4.12 -3.02
N ALA A 158 17.75 4.68 -1.82
CA ALA A 158 18.67 4.49 -0.71
C ALA A 158 18.47 3.09 -0.08
N GLY A 159 19.55 2.34 0.14
CA GLY A 159 19.51 1.08 0.88
C GLY A 159 19.66 -0.21 0.07
N GLY A 160 20.12 -0.17 -1.18
CA GLY A 160 20.50 -1.38 -1.91
C GLY A 160 21.38 -1.09 -3.14
N LYS A 161 22.30 -2.00 -3.45
CA LYS A 161 22.89 -2.08 -4.79
C LYS A 161 21.86 -2.78 -5.67
N LEU A 162 21.01 -2.01 -6.34
CA LEU A 162 20.32 -2.57 -7.51
C LEU A 162 21.42 -2.92 -8.49
N ASP A 163 21.38 -4.13 -9.06
CA ASP A 163 22.30 -4.44 -10.14
C ASP A 163 22.18 -3.34 -11.22
N GLN A 164 23.30 -3.00 -11.85
CA GLN A 164 23.32 -2.02 -12.93
C GLN A 164 22.73 -2.59 -14.23
N THR A 165 22.05 -3.74 -14.16
CA THR A 165 21.50 -4.48 -15.30
C THR A 165 19.99 -4.60 -15.09
N PRO A 166 19.20 -3.59 -15.49
CA PRO A 166 17.77 -3.54 -15.21
C PRO A 166 17.07 -4.82 -15.71
N VAL A 167 16.49 -5.59 -14.80
CA VAL A 167 15.64 -6.73 -15.14
C VAL A 167 14.27 -6.18 -15.55
N GLY A 168 13.85 -6.41 -16.79
CA GLY A 168 12.46 -6.19 -17.22
C GLY A 168 12.08 -4.78 -17.69
N GLN A 169 12.99 -4.03 -18.32
CA GLN A 169 12.49 -3.01 -19.25
C GLN A 169 11.88 -3.73 -20.46
N SER A 170 10.56 -3.63 -20.63
CA SER A 170 9.97 -3.81 -21.95
C SER A 170 10.62 -2.79 -22.91
N PRO A 171 10.86 -3.17 -24.18
CA PRO A 171 11.50 -2.30 -25.16
C PRO A 171 10.80 -0.93 -25.30
#